data_AF-A0AA96TJR3-F1
#
_entry.id   AF-A0AA96TJR3-F1
#
_cell.length_a   1.000
_cell.length_b   1.000
_cell.length_c   1.000
_cell.angle_alpha   90.00
_cell.angle_beta   90.00
_cell.angle_gamma   90.00
#
_symmetry.space_group_name_H-M   'P 1'
#
loop_
_entity.id
_entity.type
_entity.pdbx_description
1 polymer ?
#
loop_
_entity_poly.entity_id
_entity_poly.type
_entity_poly.pdbx_seq_one_letter_code
_entity_poly.pdbx_strand_id
1 'polypeptide(L)'
;MAIKKDTSYATIFFFAFLLALALAACASESSPRGEFAANQELLKSCDPAAPPASLVQIDGTGSSASDTVVSERMTVIESVARKTAVCSGHLRVLVFSASSAATTVLFDSPLKMDGATENARLKRVPEAVADVMNKVRSGYAEAAQALPQSGSDITAQYRLASEWKQQLGDGYRLNLLVLTDGFQNIGVDLGAQALSKDEAAALADQVTVPKLAGASVVVAGLGRVAKGAPPSAVVEGLVAYYDRLCQRTEAASCISVSNYAEAGR
;
A
#
# COMPACT_ATOMS: atom_id res chain seq x y z
N MET A 1 -35.02 -63.34 -27.79
CA MET A 1 -34.75 -63.98 -26.49
C MET A 1 -33.33 -64.52 -26.50
N ALA A 2 -32.42 -63.83 -25.80
CA ALA A 2 -31.26 -64.30 -25.06
C ALA A 2 -30.20 -65.27 -25.67
N ILE A 3 -28.92 -64.82 -25.55
CA ILE A 3 -27.63 -65.54 -25.30
C ILE A 3 -27.07 -66.40 -26.48
N LYS A 4 -25.77 -66.47 -26.83
CA LYS A 4 -24.52 -66.37 -26.05
C LYS A 4 -23.25 -66.32 -26.97
N LYS A 5 -22.26 -65.56 -26.48
CA LYS A 5 -20.77 -65.58 -26.56
C LYS A 5 -20.00 -66.47 -27.56
N ASP A 6 -18.84 -65.96 -28.04
CA ASP A 6 -17.46 -66.26 -27.56
C ASP A 6 -16.41 -65.69 -28.56
N THR A 7 -15.41 -64.85 -28.21
CA THR A 7 -14.13 -65.07 -27.48
C THR A 7 -12.91 -65.21 -28.44
N SER A 8 -11.92 -64.30 -28.33
CA SER A 8 -10.46 -64.55 -28.51
C SER A 8 -9.63 -63.29 -28.14
N TYR A 9 -8.91 -63.31 -27.01
CA TYR A 9 -7.45 -63.56 -26.84
C TYR A 9 -6.55 -62.49 -27.49
N ALA A 10 -5.99 -61.55 -26.73
CA ALA A 10 -4.79 -61.65 -25.89
C ALA A 10 -3.54 -61.15 -26.62
N THR A 11 -3.04 -59.97 -26.23
CA THR A 11 -1.59 -59.67 -26.28
C THR A 11 -1.24 -58.68 -25.17
N ILE A 12 -0.40 -59.17 -24.27
CA ILE A 12 0.24 -58.46 -23.16
C ILE A 12 1.41 -57.66 -23.75
N PHE A 13 1.53 -56.37 -23.42
CA PHE A 13 2.83 -55.69 -23.44
C PHE A 13 2.99 -54.80 -22.21
N PHE A 14 4.02 -55.15 -21.45
CA PHE A 14 4.70 -54.40 -20.40
C PHE A 14 5.01 -52.96 -20.84
N PHE A 15 4.65 -51.96 -20.04
CA PHE A 15 5.43 -50.72 -19.90
C PHE A 15 5.26 -50.17 -18.48
N ALA A 16 6.26 -50.43 -17.66
CA ALA A 16 6.52 -49.71 -16.42
C ALA A 16 7.40 -48.50 -16.77
N PHE A 17 6.93 -47.27 -16.53
CA PHE A 17 7.77 -46.13 -16.12
C PHE A 17 6.92 -44.87 -15.88
N LEU A 18 7.15 -44.25 -14.73
CA LEU A 18 6.95 -42.83 -14.37
C LEU A 18 5.63 -42.13 -14.72
N LEU A 19 4.93 -41.67 -13.67
CA LEU A 19 5.12 -40.30 -13.19
C LEU A 19 4.42 -40.13 -11.83
N ALA A 20 5.20 -40.24 -10.74
CA ALA A 20 4.79 -39.66 -9.47
C ALA A 20 4.91 -38.14 -9.63
N LEU A 21 3.83 -37.47 -10.02
CA LEU A 21 3.68 -36.02 -9.90
C LEU A 21 3.57 -35.71 -8.42
N ALA A 22 4.73 -35.67 -7.77
CA ALA A 22 4.91 -35.10 -6.46
C ALA A 22 4.45 -33.64 -6.51
N LEU A 23 3.58 -33.32 -5.57
CA LEU A 23 3.14 -31.99 -5.19
C LEU A 23 4.35 -31.07 -4.97
N ALA A 24 4.75 -30.33 -5.99
CA ALA A 24 5.53 -29.11 -5.85
C ALA A 24 4.56 -27.92 -6.00
N ALA A 25 3.55 -27.87 -5.13
CA ALA A 25 2.91 -26.61 -4.84
C ALA A 25 3.91 -25.84 -3.98
N CYS A 26 4.74 -25.00 -4.62
CA CYS A 26 5.47 -23.94 -3.95
C CYS A 26 4.45 -22.91 -3.44
N ALA A 27 3.70 -23.28 -2.42
CA ALA A 27 3.11 -22.30 -1.53
C ALA A 27 4.30 -21.72 -0.77
N SER A 28 4.66 -20.49 -1.11
CA SER A 28 5.57 -19.66 -0.32
C SER A 28 4.88 -19.31 1.01
N GLU A 29 4.58 -20.31 1.83
CA GLU A 29 4.28 -20.07 3.25
C GLU A 29 5.60 -19.64 3.88
N SER A 30 5.72 -18.33 4.11
CA SER A 30 6.81 -17.75 4.87
C SER A 30 6.88 -18.44 6.23
N SER A 31 7.80 -19.38 6.40
CA SER A 31 7.95 -20.04 7.69
C SER A 31 8.25 -19.00 8.78
N PRO A 32 7.80 -19.20 10.03
CA PRO A 32 8.08 -18.27 11.13
C PRO A 32 9.57 -17.97 11.33
N ARG A 33 10.45 -18.90 10.93
CA ARG A 33 11.92 -18.69 10.94
C ARG A 33 12.37 -17.71 9.86
N GLY A 34 11.77 -17.75 8.66
CA GLY A 34 12.08 -16.82 7.57
C GLY A 34 11.59 -15.40 7.88
N GLU A 35 10.38 -15.28 8.44
CA GLU A 35 9.81 -13.98 8.81
C GLU A 35 10.61 -13.29 9.92
N PHE A 36 11.06 -14.04 10.94
CA PHE A 36 11.90 -13.49 12.00
C PHE A 36 13.25 -12.99 11.46
N ALA A 37 13.90 -13.74 10.57
CA ALA A 37 15.15 -13.31 9.94
C ALA A 37 14.96 -12.05 9.07
N ALA A 38 13.86 -11.97 8.32
CA ALA A 38 13.52 -10.75 7.56
C ALA A 38 13.31 -9.54 8.48
N ASN A 39 12.64 -9.72 9.62
CA ASN A 39 12.46 -8.66 10.61
C ASN A 39 13.80 -8.23 11.26
N GLN A 40 14.72 -9.16 11.49
CA GLN A 40 16.08 -8.84 11.96
C GLN A 40 16.87 -8.04 10.93
N GLU A 41 16.75 -8.36 9.65
CA GLU A 41 17.39 -7.59 8.59
C GLU A 41 16.79 -6.18 8.50
N LEU A 42 15.47 -6.08 8.52
CA LEU A 42 14.77 -4.79 8.49
C LEU A 42 15.14 -3.90 9.68
N LEU A 43 15.33 -4.49 10.87
CA LEU A 43 15.73 -3.75 12.08
C LEU A 43 17.04 -2.98 11.88
N LYS A 44 17.98 -3.49 11.07
CA LYS A 44 19.28 -2.83 10.80
C LYS A 44 19.13 -1.50 10.06
N SER A 45 18.01 -1.31 9.35
CA SER A 45 17.70 -0.06 8.65
C SER A 45 16.96 0.98 9.50
N CYS A 46 16.56 0.61 10.72
CA CYS A 46 15.81 1.49 11.60
C CYS A 46 16.73 2.50 12.29
N ASP A 47 16.30 3.76 12.34
CA ASP A 47 16.92 4.79 13.17
C ASP A 47 16.20 4.86 14.52
N PRO A 48 16.82 4.42 15.63
CA PRO A 48 16.19 4.46 16.94
C PRO A 48 16.00 5.89 17.48
N ALA A 49 16.72 6.89 16.96
CA ALA A 49 16.56 8.29 17.36
C ALA A 49 15.38 8.96 16.65
N ALA A 50 14.97 8.44 15.49
CA ALA A 50 13.85 8.95 14.70
C ALA A 50 13.01 7.80 14.13
N PRO A 51 12.31 7.03 14.99
CA PRO A 51 11.41 5.96 14.54
C PRO A 51 10.35 6.49 13.56
N PRO A 52 9.82 5.64 12.68
CA PRO A 52 8.89 6.09 11.65
C PRO A 52 7.54 6.48 12.25
N ALA A 53 7.05 7.68 11.90
CA ALA A 53 5.63 8.01 11.93
C ALA A 53 5.05 7.69 10.56
N SER A 54 4.53 6.47 10.40
CA SER A 54 3.96 5.98 9.15
C SER A 54 2.52 6.42 9.03
N LEU A 55 2.22 7.29 8.08
CA LEU A 55 0.87 7.72 7.72
C LEU A 55 0.49 7.10 6.38
N VAL A 56 -0.53 6.25 6.38
CA VAL A 56 -1.13 5.71 5.16
C VAL A 56 -2.49 6.36 4.93
N GLN A 57 -2.65 7.00 3.78
CA GLN A 57 -3.87 7.68 3.37
C GLN A 57 -4.43 6.97 2.14
N ILE A 58 -5.63 6.42 2.24
CA ILE A 58 -6.27 5.65 1.18
C ILE A 58 -7.35 6.49 0.53
N ASP A 59 -7.26 6.69 -0.78
CA ASP A 59 -8.33 7.31 -1.54
C ASP A 59 -9.54 6.37 -1.59
N GLY A 60 -10.61 6.78 -0.91
CA GLY A 60 -11.86 6.04 -0.79
C GLY A 60 -12.87 6.35 -1.89
N THR A 61 -12.49 7.10 -2.92
CA THR A 61 -13.39 7.46 -4.02
C THR A 61 -13.59 6.32 -5.01
N GLY A 62 -14.75 6.34 -5.69
CA GLY A 62 -15.26 5.20 -6.45
C GLY A 62 -14.42 4.76 -7.66
N SER A 63 -13.56 5.60 -8.23
CA SER A 63 -12.77 5.27 -9.43
C SER A 63 -11.76 4.14 -9.19
N SER A 64 -11.36 3.93 -7.93
CA SER A 64 -10.42 2.88 -7.52
C SER A 64 -11.05 1.81 -6.62
N ALA A 65 -12.39 1.78 -6.51
CA ALA A 65 -13.13 0.89 -5.62
C ALA A 65 -13.39 -0.52 -6.21
N SER A 66 -12.32 -1.25 -6.56
CA SER A 66 -12.41 -2.68 -6.93
C SER A 66 -11.71 -3.58 -5.92
N ASP A 67 -12.20 -4.81 -5.76
CA ASP A 67 -11.61 -5.79 -4.82
C ASP A 67 -10.13 -6.04 -5.10
N THR A 68 -9.71 -6.03 -6.37
CA THR A 68 -8.31 -6.18 -6.76
C THR A 68 -7.47 -5.02 -6.26
N VAL A 69 -7.86 -3.78 -6.53
CA VAL A 69 -7.11 -2.58 -6.09
C VAL A 69 -7.09 -2.50 -4.56
N VAL A 70 -8.20 -2.84 -3.91
CA VAL A 70 -8.27 -2.90 -2.45
C VAL A 70 -7.30 -3.95 -1.91
N SER A 71 -7.27 -5.17 -2.48
CA SER A 71 -6.36 -6.23 -2.05
C SER A 71 -4.89 -5.83 -2.20
N GLU A 72 -4.51 -5.20 -3.32
CA GLU A 72 -3.16 -4.69 -3.55
C GLU A 72 -2.76 -3.65 -2.50
N ARG A 73 -3.66 -2.71 -2.19
CA ARG A 73 -3.45 -1.70 -1.13
C ARG A 73 -3.26 -2.35 0.24
N MET A 74 -4.01 -3.41 0.56
CA MET A 74 -3.85 -4.13 1.84
C MET A 74 -2.48 -4.79 1.97
N THR A 75 -1.93 -5.36 0.89
CA THR A 75 -0.56 -5.89 0.88
C THR A 75 0.47 -4.82 1.21
N VAL A 76 0.32 -3.61 0.64
CA VAL A 76 1.22 -2.48 0.94
C VAL A 76 1.09 -2.04 2.39
N ILE A 77 -0.15 -1.91 2.89
CA ILE A 77 -0.40 -1.51 4.29
C ILE A 77 0.24 -2.52 5.26
N GLU A 78 0.16 -3.82 4.96
CA GLU A 78 0.79 -4.86 5.78
C GLU A 78 2.31 -4.68 5.85
N SER A 79 2.95 -4.39 4.71
CA SER A 79 4.39 -4.11 4.64
C SER A 79 4.77 -2.86 5.46
N VAL A 80 3.97 -1.79 5.37
CA VAL A 80 4.17 -0.57 6.18
C VAL A 80 3.97 -0.84 7.67
N ALA A 81 2.94 -1.60 8.04
CA ALA A 81 2.69 -1.97 9.43
C ALA A 81 3.85 -2.78 10.00
N ARG A 82 4.36 -3.75 9.25
CA ARG A 82 5.53 -4.56 9.61
C ARG A 82 6.76 -3.71 9.84
N LYS A 83 7.12 -2.83 8.89
CA LYS A 83 8.26 -1.92 9.03
C LYS A 83 8.11 -1.00 10.24
N THR A 84 6.90 -0.48 10.47
CA THR A 84 6.62 0.40 11.60
C THR A 84 6.76 -0.35 12.92
N ALA A 85 6.25 -1.58 13.03
CA ALA A 85 6.38 -2.40 14.23
C ALA A 85 7.84 -2.81 14.51
N VAL A 86 8.59 -3.23 13.48
CA VAL A 86 10.02 -3.57 13.61
C VAL A 86 10.82 -2.37 14.13
N CYS A 87 10.58 -1.18 13.58
CA CYS A 87 11.26 0.05 13.97
C CYS A 87 10.66 0.76 15.21
N SER A 88 9.70 0.16 15.91
CA SER A 88 9.01 0.78 17.07
C SER A 88 8.40 2.15 16.78
N GLY A 89 7.84 2.33 15.60
CA GLY A 89 7.22 3.58 15.15
C GLY A 89 5.76 3.75 15.59
N HIS A 90 5.12 4.75 15.01
CA HIS A 90 3.69 5.02 15.13
C HIS A 90 3.02 4.84 13.77
N LEU A 91 1.92 4.10 13.71
CA LEU A 91 1.17 3.88 12.48
C LEU A 91 -0.20 4.56 12.58
N ARG A 92 -0.54 5.34 11.56
CA ARG A 92 -1.91 5.79 11.30
C ARG A 92 -2.32 5.38 9.89
N VAL A 93 -3.48 4.76 9.77
CA VAL A 93 -4.13 4.40 8.49
C VAL A 93 -5.50 5.07 8.45
N LEU A 94 -5.77 5.81 7.40
CA LEU A 94 -7.06 6.48 7.19
C LEU A 94 -7.52 6.38 5.75
N VAL A 95 -8.83 6.54 5.54
CA VAL A 95 -9.45 6.71 4.23
C VAL A 95 -9.86 8.17 4.06
N PHE A 96 -9.73 8.74 2.87
CA PHE A 96 -10.11 10.12 2.56
C PHE A 96 -10.92 10.23 1.26
N SER A 97 -11.59 11.38 1.06
CA SER A 97 -12.17 11.75 -0.23
C SER A 97 -12.05 13.26 -0.54
N ALA A 98 -13.13 14.03 -0.45
CA ALA A 98 -13.29 15.35 -1.07
C ALA A 98 -12.59 16.52 -0.33
N SER A 99 -11.94 16.26 0.81
CA SER A 99 -11.15 17.27 1.55
C SER A 99 -10.28 16.60 2.61
N SER A 100 -9.41 17.37 3.28
CA SER A 100 -8.68 16.88 4.47
C SER A 100 -9.58 16.52 5.66
N ALA A 101 -10.83 17.00 5.67
CA ALA A 101 -11.78 16.78 6.77
C ALA A 101 -12.73 15.62 6.47
N ALA A 102 -12.85 15.25 5.19
CA ALA A 102 -13.55 14.07 4.74
C ALA A 102 -12.62 12.86 4.88
N THR A 103 -12.35 12.46 6.13
CA THR A 103 -11.49 11.33 6.45
C THR A 103 -12.07 10.45 7.55
N THR A 104 -11.82 9.15 7.48
CA THR A 104 -12.14 8.18 8.52
C THR A 104 -10.88 7.41 8.91
N VAL A 105 -10.51 7.43 10.19
CA VAL A 105 -9.34 6.70 10.70
C VAL A 105 -9.70 5.22 10.89
N LEU A 106 -8.90 4.33 10.30
CA LEU A 106 -9.05 2.88 10.43
C LEU A 106 -8.16 2.30 11.54
N PHE A 107 -6.99 2.88 11.71
CA PHE A 107 -6.02 2.49 12.73
C PHE A 107 -5.17 3.68 13.14
N ASP A 108 -4.89 3.83 14.43
CA ASP A 108 -3.98 4.85 14.93
C ASP A 108 -3.39 4.40 16.28
N SER A 109 -2.11 4.01 16.29
CA SER A 109 -1.44 3.59 17.51
C SER A 109 0.08 3.57 17.35
N PRO A 110 0.84 3.78 18.44
CA PRO A 110 2.22 3.31 18.52
C PRO A 110 2.27 1.79 18.27
N LEU A 111 3.29 1.33 17.55
CA LEU A 111 3.63 -0.08 17.32
C LEU A 111 4.96 -0.45 17.99
N LYS A 112 5.32 0.25 19.06
CA LYS A 112 6.43 -0.13 19.94
C LYS A 112 6.02 -1.36 20.75
N MET A 113 6.69 -2.47 20.49
CA MET A 113 6.47 -3.72 21.23
C MET A 113 7.25 -3.72 22.54
N ASP A 114 6.60 -4.17 23.63
CA ASP A 114 7.29 -4.44 24.89
C ASP A 114 8.11 -5.73 24.81
N GLY A 115 9.32 -5.69 25.36
CA GLY A 115 10.21 -6.85 25.49
C GLY A 115 11.57 -6.47 26.05
N ALA A 116 12.17 -7.35 26.85
CA ALA A 116 13.47 -7.11 27.49
C ALA A 116 14.66 -7.08 26.50
N THR A 117 14.47 -7.62 25.29
CA THR A 117 15.48 -7.65 24.23
C THR A 117 14.84 -7.34 22.88
N GLU A 118 15.65 -6.96 21.89
CA GLU A 118 15.19 -6.76 20.51
C GLU A 118 14.57 -8.04 19.94
N ASN A 119 15.19 -9.20 20.16
CA ASN A 119 14.65 -10.48 19.72
C ASN A 119 13.27 -10.79 20.36
N ALA A 120 13.08 -10.44 21.63
CA ALA A 120 11.78 -10.60 22.30
C ALA A 120 10.72 -9.69 21.65
N ARG A 121 11.08 -8.45 21.30
CA ARG A 121 10.20 -7.52 20.58
C ARG A 121 9.86 -8.02 19.17
N LEU A 122 10.85 -8.46 18.41
CA LEU A 122 10.68 -8.92 17.03
C LEU A 122 9.76 -10.15 16.91
N LYS A 123 9.71 -11.02 17.93
CA LYS A 123 8.78 -12.16 17.98
C LYS A 123 7.31 -11.74 18.06
N ARG A 124 7.00 -10.52 18.50
CA ARG A 124 5.63 -10.00 18.63
C ARG A 124 5.16 -9.25 17.38
N VAL A 125 6.07 -8.96 16.45
CA VAL A 125 5.76 -8.24 15.20
C VAL A 125 4.65 -8.93 14.40
N PRO A 126 4.66 -10.26 14.17
CA PRO A 126 3.61 -10.90 13.36
C PRO A 126 2.21 -10.71 13.95
N GLU A 127 2.07 -10.86 15.27
CA GLU A 127 0.80 -10.67 15.98
C GLU A 127 0.32 -9.21 15.88
N ALA A 128 1.23 -8.25 16.08
CA ALA A 128 0.90 -6.83 15.95
C ALA A 128 0.46 -6.45 14.53
N VAL A 129 1.14 -6.97 13.50
CA VAL A 129 0.77 -6.74 12.10
C VAL A 129 -0.58 -7.37 11.79
N ALA A 130 -0.85 -8.59 12.28
CA ALA A 130 -2.15 -9.24 12.11
C ALA A 130 -3.29 -8.44 12.74
N ASP A 131 -3.11 -7.91 13.97
CA ASP A 131 -4.11 -7.05 14.62
C ASP A 131 -4.39 -5.77 13.82
N VAL A 132 -3.33 -5.08 13.36
CA VAL A 132 -3.45 -3.91 12.48
C VAL A 132 -4.27 -4.26 11.23
N MET A 133 -3.88 -5.33 10.53
CA MET A 133 -4.51 -5.70 9.27
C MET A 133 -5.96 -6.15 9.46
N ASN A 134 -6.28 -6.80 10.57
CA ASN A 134 -7.67 -7.16 10.91
C ASN A 134 -8.53 -5.90 11.08
N LYS A 135 -8.06 -4.90 11.82
CA LYS A 135 -8.77 -3.62 12.04
C LYS A 135 -8.93 -2.83 10.74
N VAL A 136 -7.87 -2.73 9.94
CA VAL A 136 -7.91 -2.01 8.66
C VAL A 136 -8.87 -2.69 7.68
N ARG A 137 -8.77 -4.03 7.51
CA ARG A 137 -9.62 -4.78 6.57
C ARG A 137 -11.09 -4.73 6.98
N SER A 138 -11.40 -4.89 8.28
CA SER A 138 -12.78 -4.89 8.75
C SER A 138 -13.44 -3.51 8.67
N GLY A 139 -12.68 -2.43 8.90
CA GLY A 139 -13.21 -1.06 8.86
C GLY A 139 -13.26 -0.44 7.47
N TYR A 140 -12.47 -0.92 6.49
CA TYR A 140 -12.27 -0.23 5.21
C TYR A 140 -13.56 0.01 4.43
N ALA A 141 -14.37 -1.04 4.23
CA ALA A 141 -15.55 -0.95 3.37
C ALA A 141 -16.59 0.07 3.89
N GLU A 142 -16.86 0.03 5.19
CA GLU A 142 -17.77 0.97 5.84
C GLU A 142 -17.21 2.40 5.80
N ALA A 143 -15.92 2.56 6.13
CA ALA A 143 -15.26 3.86 6.10
C ALA A 143 -15.29 4.50 4.71
N ALA A 144 -15.01 3.73 3.66
CA ALA A 144 -15.03 4.23 2.28
C ALA A 144 -16.45 4.63 1.84
N GLN A 145 -17.47 3.84 2.21
CA GLN A 145 -18.87 4.15 1.86
C GLN A 145 -19.42 5.38 2.59
N ALA A 146 -18.95 5.64 3.82
CA ALA A 146 -19.39 6.79 4.61
C ALA A 146 -18.84 8.14 4.09
N LEU A 147 -17.80 8.11 3.25
CA LEU A 147 -17.18 9.31 2.72
C LEU A 147 -18.01 9.94 1.59
N PRO A 148 -17.95 11.28 1.43
CA PRO A 148 -18.49 11.93 0.24
C PRO A 148 -17.88 11.34 -1.03
N GLN A 149 -18.74 10.88 -1.96
CA GLN A 149 -18.30 10.21 -3.19
C GLN A 149 -18.08 11.18 -4.36
N SER A 150 -18.44 12.46 -4.20
CA SER A 150 -18.46 13.46 -5.27
C SER A 150 -17.15 14.25 -5.42
N GLY A 151 -16.02 13.76 -4.90
CA GLY A 151 -14.74 14.40 -5.09
C GLY A 151 -13.56 13.70 -4.42
N SER A 152 -12.38 13.87 -4.98
CA SER A 152 -11.09 13.48 -4.42
C SER A 152 -10.21 14.73 -4.30
N ASP A 153 -9.73 15.02 -3.09
CA ASP A 153 -8.75 16.07 -2.78
C ASP A 153 -7.49 15.43 -2.18
N ILE A 154 -6.65 14.92 -3.08
CA ILE A 154 -5.39 14.23 -2.78
C ILE A 154 -4.36 15.24 -2.27
N THR A 155 -4.36 16.45 -2.79
CA THR A 155 -3.45 17.53 -2.39
C THR A 155 -3.63 17.96 -0.94
N ALA A 156 -4.87 18.03 -0.45
CA ALA A 156 -5.13 18.40 0.94
C ALA A 156 -4.57 17.37 1.94
N GLN A 157 -4.28 16.15 1.48
CA GLN A 157 -3.73 15.10 2.34
C GLN A 157 -2.29 15.37 2.78
N TYR A 158 -1.53 16.17 2.01
CA TYR A 158 -0.22 16.68 2.41
C TYR A 158 -0.33 17.61 3.63
N ARG A 159 -1.35 18.48 3.66
CA ARG A 159 -1.63 19.33 4.83
C ARG A 159 -1.96 18.49 6.05
N LEU A 160 -2.84 17.49 5.89
CA LEU A 160 -3.19 16.57 6.97
C LEU A 160 -1.95 15.85 7.53
N ALA A 161 -1.03 15.44 6.65
CA ALA A 161 0.24 14.83 7.05
C ALA A 161 1.14 15.79 7.84
N SER A 162 1.22 17.07 7.42
CA SER A 162 1.93 18.11 8.17
C SER A 162 1.34 18.34 9.55
N GLU A 163 0.02 18.43 9.65
CA GLU A 163 -0.69 18.62 10.92
C GLU A 163 -0.46 17.44 11.86
N TRP A 164 -0.52 16.21 11.35
CA TRP A 164 -0.25 15.03 12.16
C TRP A 164 1.21 14.97 12.63
N LYS A 165 2.17 15.28 11.76
CA LYS A 165 3.59 15.37 12.15
C LYS A 165 3.78 16.37 13.29
N GLN A 166 3.15 17.55 13.21
CA GLN A 166 3.22 18.56 14.28
C GLN A 166 2.62 18.06 15.60
N GLN A 167 1.53 17.30 15.55
CA GLN A 167 0.91 16.72 16.75
C GLN A 167 1.78 15.64 17.42
N LEU A 168 2.52 14.86 16.63
CA LEU A 168 3.43 13.84 17.16
C LEU A 168 4.72 14.41 17.78
N GLY A 169 5.14 15.61 17.36
CA GLY A 169 6.38 16.26 17.79
C GLY A 169 7.64 15.71 17.11
N ASP A 170 8.81 16.18 17.57
CA ASP A 170 10.10 15.99 16.86
C ASP A 170 10.76 14.61 17.05
N GLY A 171 10.11 13.68 17.76
CA GLY A 171 10.65 12.34 18.04
C GLY A 171 10.46 11.32 16.92
N TYR A 172 9.82 11.69 15.81
CA TYR A 172 9.51 10.78 14.72
C TYR A 172 9.90 11.36 13.35
N ARG A 173 10.24 10.45 12.43
CA ARG A 173 10.38 10.78 11.01
C ARG A 173 9.11 10.42 10.26
N LEU A 174 8.45 11.41 9.66
CA LEU A 174 7.24 11.19 8.86
C LEU A 174 7.56 10.34 7.62
N ASN A 175 6.85 9.22 7.49
CA ASN A 175 6.76 8.43 6.27
C ASN A 175 5.30 8.52 5.79
N LEU A 176 5.05 9.36 4.80
CA LEU A 176 3.75 9.51 4.18
C LEU A 176 3.61 8.57 2.97
N LEU A 177 2.53 7.78 2.96
CA LEU A 177 2.12 6.96 1.83
C LEU A 177 0.68 7.31 1.45
N VAL A 178 0.48 7.82 0.24
CA VAL A 178 -0.84 8.08 -0.34
C VAL A 178 -1.15 7.00 -1.37
N LEU A 179 -2.22 6.25 -1.14
CA LEU A 179 -2.70 5.18 -2.03
C LEU A 179 -3.91 5.70 -2.81
N THR A 180 -3.69 6.10 -4.05
CA THR A 180 -4.69 6.78 -4.89
C THR A 180 -4.48 6.43 -6.36
N ASP A 181 -5.53 6.55 -7.17
CA ASP A 181 -5.41 6.51 -8.63
C ASP A 181 -4.88 7.83 -9.22
N GLY A 182 -4.79 8.89 -8.41
CA GLY A 182 -4.23 10.17 -8.80
C GLY A 182 -5.23 11.12 -9.48
N PHE A 183 -6.47 10.70 -9.73
CA PHE A 183 -7.48 11.52 -10.42
C PHE A 183 -8.14 12.50 -9.44
N GLN A 184 -7.41 13.55 -9.10
CA GLN A 184 -7.93 14.67 -8.32
C GLN A 184 -8.90 15.50 -9.15
N ASN A 185 -10.02 15.89 -8.52
CA ASN A 185 -11.03 16.75 -9.14
C ASN A 185 -11.53 17.88 -8.22
N ILE A 186 -10.94 18.03 -7.02
CA ILE A 186 -11.14 19.16 -6.13
C ILE A 186 -9.89 20.07 -6.20
N GLY A 187 -10.11 21.37 -6.39
CA GLY A 187 -9.03 22.34 -6.60
C GLY A 187 -8.50 22.29 -8.03
N VAL A 188 -7.49 21.45 -8.28
CA VAL A 188 -6.97 21.16 -9.63
C VAL A 188 -7.65 19.91 -10.18
N ASP A 189 -8.26 20.02 -11.35
CA ASP A 189 -8.81 18.86 -12.06
C ASP A 189 -7.73 18.26 -12.96
N LEU A 190 -7.31 17.04 -12.65
CA LEU A 190 -6.31 16.31 -13.44
C LEU A 190 -6.94 15.46 -14.54
N GLY A 191 -8.27 15.29 -14.54
CA GLY A 191 -9.05 14.63 -15.58
C GLY A 191 -8.49 13.30 -16.09
N ALA A 192 -9.05 12.78 -17.19
CA ALA A 192 -8.49 11.62 -17.89
C ALA A 192 -7.63 12.01 -19.10
N GLN A 193 -7.37 13.31 -19.29
CA GLN A 193 -6.61 13.82 -20.42
C GLN A 193 -5.10 13.69 -20.15
N ALA A 194 -4.34 13.34 -21.18
CA ALA A 194 -2.89 13.34 -21.06
C ALA A 194 -2.38 14.78 -20.90
N LEU A 195 -1.53 14.97 -19.90
CA LEU A 195 -0.78 16.20 -19.67
C LEU A 195 0.68 15.95 -20.02
N SER A 196 1.31 16.91 -20.69
CA SER A 196 2.77 16.92 -20.77
C SER A 196 3.38 17.13 -19.37
N LYS A 197 4.66 16.78 -19.21
CA LYS A 197 5.37 16.98 -17.94
C LYS A 197 5.38 18.45 -17.52
N ASP A 198 5.51 19.37 -18.47
CA ASP A 198 5.55 20.81 -18.19
C ASP A 198 4.18 21.34 -17.77
N GLU A 199 3.10 20.89 -18.42
CA GLU A 199 1.72 21.23 -18.01
C GLU A 199 1.41 20.68 -16.62
N ALA A 200 1.77 19.42 -16.36
CA ALA A 200 1.60 18.79 -15.05
C ALA A 200 2.37 19.54 -13.97
N ALA A 201 3.62 19.94 -14.23
CA ALA A 201 4.42 20.72 -13.29
C ALA A 201 3.82 22.12 -13.04
N ALA A 202 3.35 22.79 -14.09
CA ALA A 202 2.72 24.11 -13.99
C ALA A 202 1.41 24.07 -13.19
N LEU A 203 0.63 23.00 -13.30
CA LEU A 203 -0.55 22.79 -12.45
C LEU A 203 -0.15 22.54 -10.99
N ALA A 204 0.85 21.69 -10.75
CA ALA A 204 1.36 21.43 -9.41
C ALA A 204 1.91 22.70 -8.73
N ASP A 205 2.48 23.63 -9.50
CA ASP A 205 3.01 24.90 -8.99
C ASP A 205 1.92 25.86 -8.46
N GLN A 206 0.67 25.69 -8.90
CA GLN A 206 -0.46 26.51 -8.46
C GLN A 206 -1.00 26.07 -7.09
N VAL A 207 -0.72 24.84 -6.67
CA VAL A 207 -1.20 24.29 -5.39
C VAL A 207 -0.33 24.82 -4.26
N THR A 208 -0.90 25.13 -3.10
CA THR A 208 -0.10 25.38 -1.89
C THR A 208 0.11 24.07 -1.15
N VAL A 209 1.37 23.71 -0.89
CA VAL A 209 1.73 22.51 -0.12
C VAL A 209 2.53 22.90 1.14
N PRO A 210 2.37 22.17 2.25
CA PRO A 210 3.16 22.42 3.45
C PRO A 210 4.62 21.99 3.26
N LYS A 211 5.50 22.49 4.14
CA LYS A 211 6.87 21.99 4.23
C LYS A 211 6.91 20.70 5.05
N LEU A 212 7.47 19.65 4.47
CA LEU A 212 7.62 18.32 5.03
C LEU A 212 9.11 17.93 5.12
N ALA A 213 9.97 18.88 5.52
CA ALA A 213 11.40 18.63 5.66
C ALA A 213 11.71 17.36 6.47
N GLY A 214 12.64 16.55 5.96
CA GLY A 214 13.03 15.27 6.55
C GLY A 214 12.03 14.11 6.35
N ALA A 215 10.84 14.37 5.79
CA ALA A 215 9.87 13.32 5.51
C ALA A 215 10.25 12.48 4.28
N SER A 216 9.74 11.25 4.23
CA SER A 216 9.64 10.47 3.00
C SER A 216 8.19 10.49 2.55
N VAL A 217 7.95 10.81 1.29
CA VAL A 217 6.60 10.85 0.70
C VAL A 217 6.54 9.90 -0.50
N VAL A 218 5.53 9.05 -0.50
CA VAL A 218 5.21 8.15 -1.60
C VAL A 218 3.77 8.36 -2.02
N VAL A 219 3.53 8.58 -3.31
CA VAL A 219 2.20 8.52 -3.92
C VAL A 219 2.18 7.33 -4.86
N ALA A 220 1.35 6.34 -4.56
CA ALA A 220 1.35 5.08 -5.28
C ALA A 220 -0.05 4.71 -5.79
N GLY A 221 -0.05 4.03 -6.94
CA GLY A 221 -1.27 3.59 -7.61
C GLY A 221 -1.74 4.53 -8.72
N LEU A 222 -0.91 5.47 -9.18
CA LEU A 222 -1.31 6.44 -10.20
C LEU A 222 -1.80 5.76 -11.49
N GLY A 223 -3.04 6.04 -11.88
CA GLY A 223 -3.76 5.39 -13.00
C GLY A 223 -4.36 4.02 -12.67
N ARG A 224 -4.28 3.52 -11.42
CA ARG A 224 -4.89 2.26 -10.99
C ARG A 224 -6.37 2.43 -10.68
N VAL A 225 -7.18 2.37 -11.74
CA VAL A 225 -8.64 2.44 -11.69
C VAL A 225 -9.28 1.06 -11.74
N ALA A 226 -10.54 0.96 -11.30
CA ALA A 226 -11.30 -0.28 -11.25
C ALA A 226 -11.54 -0.92 -12.63
N LYS A 227 -11.65 -0.12 -13.70
CA LYS A 227 -11.93 -0.60 -15.06
C LYS A 227 -11.20 0.23 -16.11
N GLY A 228 -10.51 -0.47 -17.02
CA GLY A 228 -9.83 0.13 -18.18
C GLY A 228 -8.59 0.92 -17.75
N ALA A 229 -7.40 0.38 -18.01
CA ALA A 229 -6.18 1.11 -17.73
C ALA A 229 -6.12 2.38 -18.60
N PRO A 230 -5.84 3.56 -18.01
CA PRO A 230 -5.67 4.77 -18.79
C PRO A 230 -4.42 4.67 -19.69
N PRO A 231 -4.35 5.44 -20.78
CA PRO A 231 -3.16 5.50 -21.62
C PRO A 231 -1.91 5.89 -20.82
N SER A 232 -0.74 5.34 -21.18
CA SER A 232 0.52 5.61 -20.48
C SER A 232 0.84 7.10 -20.36
N ALA A 233 0.53 7.90 -21.39
CA ALA A 233 0.73 9.35 -21.37
C ALA A 233 -0.08 10.06 -20.27
N VAL A 234 -1.27 9.56 -19.94
CA VAL A 234 -2.07 10.07 -18.80
C VAL A 234 -1.35 9.76 -17.49
N VAL A 235 -0.91 8.52 -17.33
CA VAL A 235 -0.20 8.07 -16.12
C VAL A 235 1.12 8.83 -15.92
N GLU A 236 1.87 9.08 -16.99
CA GLU A 236 3.10 9.88 -16.95
C GLU A 236 2.84 11.31 -16.52
N GLY A 237 1.74 11.93 -16.98
CA GLY A 237 1.30 13.24 -16.53
C GLY A 237 0.94 13.26 -15.04
N LEU A 238 0.21 12.26 -14.54
CA LEU A 238 -0.09 12.11 -13.12
C LEU A 238 1.19 11.99 -12.28
N VAL A 239 2.13 11.12 -12.68
CA VAL A 239 3.42 10.95 -12.00
C VAL A 239 4.17 12.28 -11.93
N ALA A 240 4.28 12.99 -13.06
CA ALA A 240 4.97 14.28 -13.11
C ALA A 240 4.33 15.33 -12.19
N TYR A 241 2.99 15.38 -12.13
CA TYR A 241 2.25 16.28 -11.24
C TYR A 241 2.57 15.99 -9.76
N TYR A 242 2.45 14.74 -9.33
CA TYR A 242 2.69 14.37 -7.93
C TYR A 242 4.16 14.44 -7.52
N ASP A 243 5.09 14.15 -8.44
CA ASP A 243 6.52 14.35 -8.20
C ASP A 243 6.82 15.84 -7.96
N ARG A 244 6.25 16.72 -8.78
CA ARG A 244 6.42 18.16 -8.61
C ARG A 244 5.81 18.66 -7.30
N LEU A 245 4.60 18.22 -6.95
CA LEU A 245 3.98 18.56 -5.67
C LEU A 245 4.86 18.12 -4.49
N CYS A 246 5.34 16.87 -4.52
CA CYS A 246 6.19 16.35 -3.46
C CYS A 246 7.48 17.15 -3.31
N GLN A 247 8.17 17.47 -4.42
CA GLN A 247 9.39 18.28 -4.38
C GLN A 247 9.18 19.64 -3.72
N ARG A 248 8.02 20.28 -3.96
CA ARG A 248 7.68 21.58 -3.35
C ARG A 248 7.45 21.53 -1.85
N THR A 249 7.17 20.34 -1.31
CA THR A 249 7.12 20.11 0.14
C THR A 249 8.51 20.09 0.78
N GLU A 250 9.60 20.02 0.00
CA GLU A 250 10.97 19.86 0.50
C GLU A 250 11.15 18.57 1.33
N ALA A 251 10.36 17.53 1.05
CA ALA A 251 10.58 16.21 1.59
C ALA A 251 11.97 15.68 1.20
N ALA A 252 12.57 14.89 2.10
CA ALA A 252 13.89 14.31 1.86
C ALA A 252 13.87 13.21 0.78
N SER A 253 12.70 12.60 0.55
CA SER A 253 12.48 11.61 -0.51
C SER A 253 11.07 11.76 -1.09
N CYS A 254 10.98 11.68 -2.41
CA CYS A 254 9.75 11.79 -3.20
C CYS A 254 9.69 10.66 -4.21
N ILE A 255 8.62 9.87 -4.16
CA ILE A 255 8.37 8.79 -5.11
C ILE A 255 6.89 8.84 -5.53
N SER A 256 6.62 9.14 -6.80
CA SER A 256 5.28 9.00 -7.39
C SER A 256 5.29 7.88 -8.42
N VAL A 257 4.41 6.88 -8.27
CA VAL A 257 4.44 5.66 -9.08
C VAL A 257 3.06 5.13 -9.42
N SER A 258 2.96 4.50 -10.59
CA SER A 258 1.74 3.86 -11.07
C SER A 258 1.47 2.50 -10.47
N ASN A 259 2.46 1.87 -9.84
CA ASN A 259 2.32 0.56 -9.23
C ASN A 259 2.73 0.58 -7.76
N TYR A 260 2.12 -0.32 -7.01
CA TYR A 260 2.51 -0.63 -5.65
C TYR A 260 3.74 -1.55 -5.68
N ALA A 261 4.73 -1.30 -4.83
CA ALA A 261 5.79 -2.26 -4.57
C ALA A 261 5.31 -3.21 -3.46
N GLU A 262 5.20 -4.50 -3.75
CA GLU A 262 4.81 -5.52 -2.75
C GLU A 262 5.90 -5.76 -1.69
N ALA A 263 7.14 -5.35 -1.97
CA ALA A 263 8.25 -5.37 -1.03
C ALA A 263 9.22 -4.22 -1.33
N GLY A 264 9.35 -3.28 -0.39
CA GLY A 264 10.50 -2.39 -0.36
C GLY A 264 11.74 -3.20 0.02
N ARG A 265 12.72 -3.26 -0.87
CA ARG A 265 14.05 -3.83 -0.63
C ARG A 265 14.71 -3.23 0.61
#